data_AF-A0A2W5ZM89-F1
#
_entry.id   AF-A0A2W5ZM89-F1
#
_cell.length_a   1.000
_cell.length_b   1.000
_cell.length_c   1.000
_cell.angle_alpha   90.00
_cell.angle_beta   90.00
_cell.angle_gamma   90.00
#
_symmetry.space_group_name_H-M   'P 1'
#
loop_
_entity.id
_entity.type
_entity.pdbx_description
1 polymer ?
#
loop_
_entity_poly.entity_id
_entity_poly.type
_entity_poly.pdbx_seq_one_letter_code
_entity_poly.pdbx_strand_id
1 'polypeptide(L)' 'MTRVGRLELRVPQDRAGRFSTELFERYQRSEKALVAALAEMYVQGVSTRKVKAIIEELCGHAFSASSISAINKNWTRA' A
#
# COMPACT_ATOMS: atom_id res chain seq x y z
N MET A 1 -1.12 -1.98 5.77
CA MET A 1 -2.40 -1.41 5.35
C MET A 1 -2.98 -2.29 4.27
N THR A 2 -4.16 -2.80 4.55
CA THR A 2 -4.95 -3.64 3.65
C THR A 2 -6.28 -2.95 3.40
N ARG A 3 -7.06 -3.42 2.43
CA ARG A 3 -8.39 -2.88 2.13
C ARG A 3 -9.35 -2.87 3.33
N VAL A 4 -9.14 -3.76 4.30
CA VAL A 4 -9.92 -3.86 5.54
C VAL A 4 -9.27 -3.13 6.72
N GLY A 5 -8.26 -2.29 6.46
CA GLY A 5 -7.55 -1.52 7.48
C GLY A 5 -6.23 -2.17 7.95
N ARG A 6 -5.88 -1.91 9.22
CA ARG A 6 -4.65 -2.44 9.84
C ARG A 6 -4.88 -3.88 10.30
N LEU A 7 -4.11 -4.79 9.73
CA LEU A 7 -4.03 -6.17 10.19
C LEU A 7 -2.71 -6.39 10.92
N GLU A 8 -2.78 -7.04 12.08
CA GLU A 8 -1.60 -7.50 12.81
C GLU A 8 -1.37 -8.97 12.47
N LEU A 9 -0.30 -9.22 11.71
CA LEU A 9 0.05 -10.55 11.23
C LEU A 9 1.27 -11.04 11.99
N ARG A 10 1.21 -12.29 12.47
CA ARG A 10 2.38 -13.00 13.01
C ARG A 10 3.04 -13.76 11.87
N VAL A 11 4.24 -13.33 11.49
CA VAL A 11 5.04 -14.01 10.47
C VAL A 11 5.90 -15.06 11.16
N PRO A 12 5.81 -16.35 10.76
CA PRO A 12 6.74 -17.37 11.23
C PRO A 12 8.19 -16.94 10.98
N GLN A 13 9.09 -17.26 11.90
CA GLN A 13 10.52 -17.04 11.72
C GLN A 13 11.24 -18.37 11.91
N ASP A 14 12.04 -18.75 10.93
CA ASP A 14 12.96 -19.87 11.05
C ASP A 14 14.26 -19.40 11.71
N ARG A 15 14.97 -20.33 12.37
CA ARG A 15 16.23 -20.01 13.06
C ARG A 15 17.32 -19.49 12.11
N ALA A 16 17.23 -19.80 10.82
CA ALA A 16 18.17 -19.37 9.79
C ALA A 16 17.73 -18.09 9.05
N GLY A 17 16.54 -17.54 9.33
CA GLY A 17 16.01 -16.34 8.67
C GLY A 17 15.73 -16.48 7.17
N ARG A 18 15.57 -17.71 6.66
CA ARG A 18 15.27 -18.02 5.26
C ARG A 18 13.78 -18.07 4.96
N PHE A 19 12.93 -18.08 5.98
CA PHE A 19 11.48 -18.08 5.78
C PHE A 19 11.03 -16.76 5.15
N SER A 20 10.41 -16.86 3.98
CA SER A 20 9.66 -15.79 3.34
C SER A 20 8.31 -16.33 2.93
N THR A 21 7.27 -15.53 3.10
CA THR A 21 5.92 -15.89 2.65
C THR A 21 5.78 -15.62 1.15
N GLU A 22 4.96 -16.40 0.45
CA GLU A 22 4.55 -16.09 -0.93
C GLU A 22 3.45 -15.02 -1.00
N LEU A 23 2.71 -14.82 0.11
CA LEU A 23 1.58 -13.88 0.19
C LEU A 23 2.02 -12.41 0.15
N PHE A 24 3.19 -12.10 0.70
CA PHE A 24 3.75 -10.76 0.76
C PHE A 24 5.27 -10.78 0.85
N GLU A 25 5.90 -9.76 0.28
CA GLU A 25 7.35 -9.57 0.31
C GLU A 25 7.86 -9.18 1.69
N ARG A 26 9.14 -9.42 1.93
CA ARG A 26 9.80 -8.99 3.18
C ARG A 26 9.68 -7.47 3.34
N TYR A 27 9.31 -7.03 4.54
CA TYR A 27 9.03 -5.61 4.87
C TYR A 27 7.83 -4.98 4.16
N GLN A 28 7.04 -5.75 3.41
CA GLN A 28 5.83 -5.24 2.80
C GLN A 28 4.80 -4.85 3.86
N ARG A 29 4.58 -3.54 3.99
CA ARG A 29 3.64 -2.97 4.96
C ARG A 29 2.27 -2.66 4.38
N SER A 30 2.11 -2.68 3.05
CA SER A 30 0.85 -2.38 2.37
C SER A 30 0.53 -3.44 1.33
N GLU A 31 -0.74 -3.79 1.23
CA GLU A 31 -1.26 -4.75 0.23
C GLU A 31 -0.94 -4.28 -1.20
N LYS A 32 -0.46 -5.20 -2.06
CA LYS A 32 -0.10 -4.86 -3.46
C LYS A 32 -1.29 -4.29 -4.22
N ALA A 33 -2.48 -4.87 -4.05
CA ALA A 33 -3.70 -4.42 -4.71
C ALA A 33 -4.07 -2.98 -4.33
N LEU A 34 -3.90 -2.60 -3.06
CA LEU A 34 -4.14 -1.24 -2.59
C LEU A 34 -3.18 -0.24 -3.25
N VAL A 35 -1.90 -0.61 -3.34
CA VAL A 35 -0.86 0.20 -3.97
C VAL A 35 -1.10 0.35 -5.48
N ALA A 36 -1.53 -0.72 -6.15
CA ALA A 36 -1.86 -0.70 -7.58
C ALA A 36 -3.06 0.21 -7.87
N ALA A 37 -4.15 0.10 -7.09
CA ALA A 37 -5.33 0.95 -7.26
C ALA A 37 -4.99 2.44 -7.06
N LEU A 38 -4.12 2.75 -6.09
CA LEU A 38 -3.59 4.10 -5.86
C LEU A 38 -2.85 4.68 -7.08
N ALA A 39 -1.98 3.86 -7.68
CA ALA A 39 -1.22 4.26 -8.85
C ALA A 39 -2.13 4.46 -10.06
N GLU A 40 -3.10 3.56 -10.26
CA GLU A 40 -4.05 3.63 -11.37
C GLU A 40 -4.93 4.89 -11.29
N MET A 41 -5.44 5.24 -10.11
CA MET A 41 -6.18 6.51 -9.92
C MET A 41 -5.33 7.73 -10.30
N TYR A 42 -4.03 7.72 -9.96
CA TYR A 42 -3.13 8.81 -10.29
C TYR A 42 -2.86 8.91 -11.79
N VAL A 43 -2.64 7.78 -12.46
CA VAL A 43 -2.46 7.70 -13.92
C VAL A 43 -3.73 8.19 -14.65
N GLN A 44 -4.91 7.89 -14.12
CA GLN A 44 -6.19 8.40 -14.62
C GLN A 44 -6.44 9.89 -14.31
N GLY A 45 -5.47 10.59 -13.70
CA GLY A 45 -5.56 12.04 -13.45
C GLY A 45 -6.35 12.43 -12.21
N VAL A 46 -6.64 11.49 -11.30
CA VAL A 46 -7.27 11.81 -10.02
C VAL A 46 -6.26 12.56 -9.14
N SER A 47 -6.63 13.75 -8.68
CA SER A 47 -5.75 14.55 -7.83
C SER A 47 -5.42 13.83 -6.52
N THR A 48 -4.20 14.03 -6.00
CA THR A 48 -3.74 13.38 -4.75
C THR A 48 -4.63 13.66 -3.55
N ARG A 49 -5.32 14.81 -3.54
CA ARG A 49 -6.34 15.15 -2.52
C ARG A 49 -7.60 14.29 -2.66
N LYS A 50 -8.10 14.08 -3.88
CA LYS A 50 -9.28 13.25 -4.12
C LYS A 50 -8.98 11.77 -3.85
N VAL A 51 -7.79 11.30 -4.23
CA VAL A 51 -7.29 9.97 -3.87
C VAL A 51 -7.26 9.77 -2.35
N LYS A 52 -6.74 10.76 -1.61
CA LYS A 52 -6.74 10.73 -0.14
C LYS A 52 -8.15 10.53 0.43
N ALA A 53 -9.12 11.33 -0.03
CA ALA A 53 -10.51 11.25 0.45
C ALA A 53 -11.13 9.87 0.18
N ILE A 54 -10.95 9.33 -1.02
CA ILE A 54 -11.46 7.99 -1.40
C ILE A 54 -10.90 6.91 -0.47
N ILE A 55 -9.61 6.95 -0.15
CA ILE A 55 -9.00 5.93 0.72
C ILE A 55 -9.40 6.09 2.17
N GLU A 56 -9.53 7.32 2.66
CA GLU A 56 -10.04 7.59 4.00
C GLU A 56 -11.44 6.98 4.18
N GLU A 57 -12.29 7.14 3.17
CA GLU A 57 -13.63 6.56 3.13
C GLU A 57 -13.62 5.04 3.04
N LEU A 58 -12.79 4.45 2.17
CA LEU A 58 -12.77 3.00 1.95
C LEU A 58 -12.04 2.20 3.04
N CYS A 59 -10.93 2.73 3.57
CA CYS A 59 -10.05 2.00 4.48
C CYS A 59 -10.16 2.47 5.93
N GLY A 60 -10.95 3.53 6.21
CA GLY A 60 -11.11 4.10 7.55
C GLY A 60 -9.81 4.69 8.13
N HIS A 61 -8.82 4.98 7.28
CA HIS A 61 -7.51 5.45 7.71
C HIS A 61 -6.97 6.57 6.82
N ALA A 62 -6.40 7.58 7.46
CA ALA A 62 -5.83 8.75 6.78
C ALA A 62 -4.46 8.46 6.17
N PHE A 63 -4.33 8.72 4.88
CA PHE A 63 -3.05 8.77 4.20
C PHE A 63 -2.63 10.22 3.97
N SER A 64 -1.36 10.53 4.18
CA SER A 64 -0.82 11.83 3.82
C SER A 64 -0.62 11.92 2.30
N ALA A 65 -0.72 13.14 1.76
CA ALA A 65 -0.41 13.39 0.35
C ALA A 65 1.04 12.99 0.00
N SER A 66 1.97 13.11 0.97
CA SER A 66 3.36 12.67 0.82
C SER A 66 3.49 11.14 0.73
N SER A 67 2.71 10.37 1.50
CA SER A 67 2.64 8.91 1.37
C SER A 67 2.13 8.49 -0.01
N ILE A 68 1.08 9.15 -0.52
CA ILE A 68 0.54 8.88 -1.86
C ILE A 68 1.58 9.20 -2.94
N SER A 69 2.25 10.34 -2.83
CA SER A 69 3.32 10.73 -3.76
C SER A 69 4.51 9.76 -3.74
N ALA A 70 4.90 9.27 -2.56
CA ALA A 70 5.98 8.29 -2.43
C ALA A 70 5.64 6.94 -3.06
N ILE A 71 4.38 6.49 -2.95
CA ILE A 71 3.90 5.27 -3.58
C ILE A 71 3.97 5.39 -5.12
N ASN A 72 3.56 6.53 -5.66
CA ASN A 72 3.51 6.72 -7.11
C ASN A 72 4.86 7.03 -7.76
N LYS A 73 5.88 7.46 -6.98
CA LYS A 73 7.22 7.76 -7.48
C LYS A 73 7.86 6.60 -8.26
N ASN A 74 7.60 5.36 -7.82
CA ASN A 74 8.15 4.17 -8.46
C ASN A 74 7.43 3.82 -9.78
N TRP A 75 6.17 4.23 -9.93
CA TRP A 75 5.37 3.97 -11.12
C TRP A 75 5.60 4.98 -12.24
N THR A 76 5.83 6.25 -11.92
CA THR A 76 6.09 7.31 -12.92
C THR A 76 7.51 7.32 -13.49
N ARG A 77 8.39 6.43 -13.02
CA ARG A 77 9.79 6.32 -13.49
C ARG A 77 10.05 5.08 -14.36
N ALA A 78 9.02 4.28 -14.62
CA ALA A 78 9.05 3.17 -15.58
C ALA A 78 8.54 3.65 -16.94
#